data_AF-A0A0G4KPX1-F1
#
_entry.id   AF-A0A0G4KPX1-F1
#
_cell.length_a   1.000
_cell.length_b   1.000
_cell.length_c   1.000
_cell.angle_alpha   90.00
_cell.angle_beta   90.00
_cell.angle_gamma   90.00
#
_symmetry.space_group_name_H-M   'P 1'
#
loop_
_entity.id
_entity.type
_entity.pdbx_description
1 polymer ?
#
loop_
_entity_poly.entity_id
_entity_poly.type
_entity_poly.pdbx_seq_one_letter_code
_entity_poly.pdbx_strand_id
1 'polypeptide(L)' 'QATSIRSIRSLAPLLDRVLIQRVKAETKTASGIFLPESSVKELNEGKVLAVGPGALDK' A
#
# COMPACT_ATOMS: atom_id res chain seq x y z
N GLN A 1 -6.55 -12.71 0.80
CA GLN A 1 -5.58 -12.57 -0.31
C GLN A 1 -4.23 -12.15 0.26
N ALA A 2 -3.43 -13.15 0.60
CA ALA A 2 -2.04 -13.01 1.00
C ALA A 2 -1.24 -13.72 -0.08
N THR A 3 -0.92 -13.01 -1.15
CA THR A 3 -0.07 -13.51 -2.22
C THR A 3 1.06 -12.51 -2.41
N SER A 4 2.30 -13.01 -2.29
CA SER A 4 3.56 -12.32 -2.56
C SER A 4 4.27 -11.61 -1.40
N ILE A 5 4.56 -12.32 -0.30
CA ILE A 5 5.54 -11.86 0.73
C ILE A 5 6.98 -12.31 0.38
N ARG A 6 7.17 -13.22 -0.59
CA ARG A 6 8.51 -13.75 -0.94
C ARG A 6 9.35 -12.79 -1.78
N SER A 7 8.73 -11.84 -2.49
CA SER A 7 9.43 -11.01 -3.47
C SER A 7 9.80 -9.61 -2.99
N ILE A 8 9.50 -9.22 -1.75
CA ILE A 8 9.85 -7.87 -1.23
C ILE A 8 11.37 -7.61 -1.32
N ARG A 9 12.19 -8.65 -1.14
CA ARG A 9 13.65 -8.56 -1.30
C ARG A 9 14.12 -8.60 -2.77
N SER A 10 13.33 -9.21 -3.65
CA SER A 10 13.63 -9.29 -5.09
C SER A 10 13.18 -8.02 -5.84
N LEU A 11 12.10 -7.38 -5.38
CA LEU A 11 11.60 -6.11 -5.90
C LEU A 11 12.13 -4.95 -5.04
N ALA A 12 13.44 -4.72 -5.15
CA ALA A 12 14.07 -3.56 -4.53
C ALA A 12 13.72 -2.28 -5.33
N PRO A 13 13.11 -1.26 -4.71
CA PRO A 13 12.92 0.02 -5.38
C PRO A 13 14.28 0.69 -5.64
N LEU A 14 14.44 1.23 -6.86
CA LEU A 14 15.64 1.97 -7.28
C LEU A 14 15.39 3.49 -7.18
N LEU A 15 16.48 4.24 -6.96
CA LEU A 15 16.47 5.71 -6.85
C LEU A 15 15.50 6.16 -5.73
N ASP A 16 14.65 7.15 -6.02
CA ASP A 16 13.70 7.77 -5.09
C ASP A 16 12.32 7.09 -5.07
N ARG A 17 12.24 5.83 -5.49
CA ARG A 17 10.96 5.10 -5.51
C ARG A 17 10.69 4.44 -4.16
N VAL A 18 9.40 4.39 -3.79
CA VAL A 18 8.92 3.77 -2.54
C VAL A 18 7.89 2.71 -2.88
N LEU A 19 8.08 1.50 -2.34
CA LEU A 19 7.12 0.41 -2.49
C LEU A 19 6.06 0.49 -1.39
N ILE A 20 4.80 0.66 -1.79
CA ILE A 20 3.67 0.84 -0.88
C ILE A 20 2.61 -0.24 -1.14
N GLN A 21 2.10 -0.83 -0.07
CA GLN A 21 0.91 -1.67 -0.11
C GLN A 21 -0.31 -0.82 0.25
N ARG A 22 -1.26 -0.69 -0.70
CA ARG A 22 -2.53 0.02 -0.47
C ARG A 22 -3.30 -0.61 0.69
N VAL A 23 -3.78 0.22 1.62
CA VAL A 23 -4.66 -0.22 2.70
C VAL A 23 -6.04 -0.52 2.13
N LYS A 24 -6.64 -1.63 2.54
CA LYS A 24 -8.02 -1.96 2.13
C LYS A 24 -8.98 -1.05 2.89
N ALA A 25 -9.95 -0.50 2.18
CA ALA A 25 -10.98 0.29 2.81
C ALA A 25 -11.80 -0.54 3.79
N GLU A 26 -12.18 0.08 4.89
CA GLU A 26 -13.02 -0.53 5.90
C GLU A 26 -14.44 -0.70 5.33
N THR A 27 -14.91 -1.95 5.30
CA THR A 27 -16.27 -2.26 4.82
C THR A 27 -17.35 -1.91 5.84
N LYS A 28 -16.94 -1.63 7.09
CA LYS A 28 -17.81 -1.34 8.23
C LYS A 28 -17.42 0.01 8.81
N THR A 29 -18.35 0.96 8.83
CA THR A 29 -18.14 2.23 9.55
C THR A 29 -18.19 2.01 11.06
N ALA A 30 -17.66 2.96 11.84
CA ALA A 30 -17.65 2.90 13.30
C ALA A 30 -19.04 2.68 13.93
N SER A 31 -20.12 3.05 13.22
CA SER A 31 -21.53 2.88 13.60
C SER A 31 -22.13 1.52 13.20
N GLY A 32 -21.34 0.63 12.58
CA GLY A 32 -21.75 -0.73 12.25
C GLY A 32 -22.45 -0.92 10.91
N ILE A 33 -22.50 0.12 10.08
CA ILE A 33 -23.14 0.10 8.76
C ILE A 33 -22.16 -0.48 7.73
N PHE A 34 -22.63 -1.44 6.94
CA PHE A 34 -21.85 -2.00 5.83
C PHE A 34 -21.96 -1.10 4.60
N LEU A 35 -20.81 -0.69 4.05
CA LEU A 35 -20.78 0.07 2.80
C LEU A 35 -20.83 -0.87 1.61
N PRO A 36 -21.63 -0.57 0.57
CA PRO A 36 -21.60 -1.31 -0.68
C PRO A 36 -20.25 -1.11 -1.38
N GLU A 37 -19.80 -2.09 -2.16
CA GLU A 37 -18.48 -2.09 -2.82
C GLU A 37 -18.27 -0.86 -3.74
N SER A 38 -19.35 -0.26 -4.23
CA SER A 38 -19.33 0.97 -5.05
C SER A 38 -18.99 2.25 -4.27
N SER A 39 -19.19 2.25 -2.95
CA SER A 39 -18.93 3.39 -2.06
C SER A 39 -17.59 3.27 -1.33
N VAL A 40 -16.85 2.20 -1.59
CA VAL A 40 -15.49 2.00 -1.11
C VAL A 40 -14.58 3.00 -1.80
N LYS A 41 -14.35 4.13 -1.12
CA LYS A 41 -13.45 5.16 -1.62
C LYS A 41 -12.03 4.60 -1.66
N GLU A 42 -11.40 4.76 -2.80
CA GLU A 42 -10.00 4.42 -3.01
C GLU A 42 -9.14 5.23 -2.03
N LEU A 43 -8.80 4.62 -0.89
CA LEU A 43 -7.99 5.27 0.15
C LEU A 43 -6.59 5.50 -0.44
N ASN A 44 -6.13 6.74 -0.41
CA ASN A 44 -4.78 7.11 -0.86
C ASN A 44 -3.73 6.83 0.22
N GLU A 45 -4.08 5.99 1.19
CA GLU A 45 -3.23 5.59 2.29
C GLU A 45 -2.69 4.17 2.05
N GLY A 46 -1.44 3.97 2.45
CA GLY A 46 -0.71 2.75 2.15
C GLY A 46 0.41 2.53 3.17
N LYS A 47 0.68 1.25 3.47
CA LYS A 47 1.81 0.88 4.31
C LYS A 47 3.08 0.79 3.46
N VAL A 48 4.12 1.50 3.86
CA VAL A 48 5.44 1.41 3.22
C VAL A 48 6.09 0.07 3.55
N LEU A 49 6.57 -0.62 2.53
CA LEU A 49 7.26 -1.91 2.66
C LEU A 49 8.76 -1.82 2.35
N ALA A 50 9.17 -0.95 1.43
CA ALA A 50 10.57 -0.74 1.08
C ALA A 50 10.80 0.68 0.52
N VAL A 51 11.98 1.23 0.76
CA VAL A 51 12.44 2.54 0.25
C VAL A 51 13.71 2.33 -0.58
N GLY A 52 13.85 3.09 -1.67
CA GLY A 52 15.08 3.10 -2.46
C GLY A 52 16.21 3.87 -1.77
N PRO A 53 17.45 3.76 -2.26
CA PRO A 53 18.63 4.41 -1.68
C PRO A 53 18.65 5.95 -1.83
N GLY A 54 17.65 6.56 -2.48
CA GLY A 54 17.54 8.01 -2.64
C GLY A 54 18.17 8.52 -3.94
N ALA A 55 18.05 9.84 -4.17
CA ALA A 55 18.76 10.50 -5.26
C ALA A 55 20.28 10.34 -5.06
N LEU A 56 21.01 10.01 -6.13
CA LEU A 56 22.46 10.08 -6.08
C LEU A 56 22.83 11.52 -5.74
N ASP A 57 23.56 11.70 -4.63
CA ASP A 57 24.16 12.97 -4.28
C ASP A 57 24.92 13.52 -5.49
N LYS A 58 24.79 14.83 -5.70
CA LYS A 58 25.48 15.54 -6.77
C LYS A 58 26.94 15.75 -6.42
#